data_AF-A0A973JU82-F1
#
_entry.id   AF-A0A973JU82-F1
#
_cell.length_a   1.000
_cell.length_b   1.000
_cell.length_c   1.000
_cell.angle_alpha   90.00
_cell.angle_beta   90.00
_cell.angle_gamma   90.00
#
_symmetry.space_group_name_H-M   'P 1'
#
loop_
_entity.id
_entity.type
_entity.pdbx_description
1 polymer ?
#
loop_
_entity_poly.entity_id
_entity_poly.type
_entity_poly.pdbx_seq_one_letter_code
_entity_poly.pdbx_strand_id
1 'polypeptide(L)'
;MDLYQTLPVIHPSLPPLRLVNHRTLEHVGACPFCGGDQRSDRFHVWMQPGHERFWCRACDAKGPLTKLLGEQIRPRVAPPRPQQTHALAQPNPAHTDRYRQIYAAIALWAHALLLDAANPEPLAYIRARGFGDDAIGHALLGVTLRDPQAIPELLRRELPDLLPDAEAAGVLVRDYADQLSAHPNLCGVLLFPYFAGGQVVDLRTRFFPDKGYRSLPGGYAERGALFPFGWDSLDDSDTVILTEGEFKALAVTQAYRAGRLRVPALAHPGLSYIRDDWAAQLLARGVRTVILAYDSALRPVKDGVLQLAPEETWSMRHGQRLQDAGLAVRVLRLPLAPGETKADLDAFILAHGSARLQHLIDTAPTLDAYQRSLPRSLRTAAKLTLPNPYPTRRARPRRLAPVTPQPAAPPTSLEETRATITTLVQNHATNGQGFLILAHAPGVGKGHNTTEGLRAFLQSHPEPGQIVWTAPRKDQLHDQQGLSLIPLYGRNGGNCPRVALAQALAAKGYPVLPSLCQRRCPLVDHCAYLRQFGVEADRFAAQQLLLATGWWQEAGVLVMDEFAP
;
A
#
# COMPACT_ATOMS: atom_id res chain seq x y z
N MET A 1 58.87 6.35 -3.60
CA MET A 1 58.54 6.38 -5.05
C MET A 1 57.06 6.67 -5.15
N ASP A 2 56.72 7.79 -5.78
CA ASP A 2 55.36 8.29 -5.88
C ASP A 2 54.52 7.36 -6.78
N LEU A 3 53.45 6.77 -6.26
CA LEU A 3 52.59 5.83 -7.00
C LEU A 3 51.72 6.54 -8.06
N TYR A 4 51.81 7.87 -8.15
CA TYR A 4 51.25 8.66 -9.24
C TYR A 4 52.20 8.70 -10.44
N GLN A 5 52.46 7.52 -11.01
CA GLN A 5 52.83 7.44 -12.42
C GLN A 5 51.79 8.25 -13.21
N THR A 6 52.29 9.21 -13.97
CA THR A 6 51.56 10.10 -14.89
C THR A 6 50.33 9.40 -15.48
N LEU A 7 49.13 9.77 -15.04
CA LEU A 7 47.90 9.31 -15.66
C LEU A 7 48.00 9.66 -17.16
N PRO A 8 47.85 8.68 -18.07
CA PRO A 8 47.96 8.96 -19.49
C PRO A 8 46.92 10.01 -19.88
N VAL A 9 47.39 11.10 -20.47
CA VAL A 9 46.51 12.15 -21.01
C VAL A 9 45.83 11.56 -22.24
N ILE A 10 44.58 11.17 -22.05
CA ILE A 10 43.75 10.52 -23.06
C ILE A 10 43.40 11.49 -24.21
N HIS A 11 43.25 12.78 -23.89
CA HIS A 11 43.03 13.83 -24.86
C HIS A 11 43.52 15.18 -24.28
N PRO A 12 44.19 16.04 -25.06
CA PRO A 12 44.74 17.31 -24.56
C PRO A 12 43.70 18.28 -23.98
N SER A 13 42.45 18.22 -24.46
CA SER A 13 41.34 19.05 -23.97
C SER A 13 40.58 18.47 -22.76
N LEU A 14 40.96 17.29 -22.27
CA LEU A 14 40.34 16.66 -21.11
C LEU A 14 41.26 16.76 -19.88
N PRO A 15 40.70 16.91 -18.67
CA PRO A 15 41.50 16.76 -17.46
C PRO A 15 42.06 15.31 -17.37
N PRO A 16 43.09 15.05 -16.55
CA PRO A 16 43.57 13.69 -16.33
C PRO A 16 42.41 12.80 -15.86
N LEU A 17 42.12 11.74 -16.63
CA LEU A 17 41.08 10.77 -16.28
C LEU A 17 41.71 9.42 -15.99
N ARG A 18 41.14 8.70 -15.02
CA ARG A 18 41.55 7.35 -14.65
C ARG A 18 40.62 6.34 -15.32
N LEU A 19 41.20 5.35 -15.99
CA LEU A 19 40.44 4.23 -16.54
C LEU A 19 39.86 3.40 -15.39
N VAL A 20 38.54 3.22 -15.38
CA VAL A 20 37.81 2.40 -14.38
C VAL A 20 37.19 1.16 -14.99
N ASN A 21 37.02 1.12 -16.31
CA ASN A 21 36.50 -0.06 -16.99
C ASN A 21 37.16 -0.26 -18.35
N HIS A 22 38.01 -1.28 -18.44
CA HIS A 22 38.72 -1.65 -19.66
C HIS A 22 37.78 -2.13 -20.78
N ARG A 23 36.61 -2.70 -20.45
CA ARG A 23 35.68 -3.25 -21.45
C ARG A 23 34.90 -2.14 -22.17
N THR A 24 34.50 -1.10 -21.44
CA THR A 24 33.72 0.03 -21.98
C THR A 24 34.60 1.25 -22.28
N LEU A 25 35.91 1.15 -22.05
CA LEU A 25 36.86 2.26 -22.06
C LEU A 25 36.33 3.46 -21.27
N GLU A 26 35.76 3.19 -20.10
CA GLU A 26 35.21 4.21 -19.22
C GLU A 26 36.31 4.79 -18.35
N HIS A 27 36.41 6.11 -18.40
CA HIS A 27 37.34 6.91 -17.64
C HIS A 27 36.57 7.85 -16.74
N VAL A 28 37.11 8.11 -15.55
CA VAL A 28 36.51 9.02 -14.59
C VAL A 28 37.50 10.04 -14.09
N GLY A 29 37.01 11.22 -13.72
CA GLY A 29 37.82 12.25 -13.08
C GLY A 29 37.03 13.52 -12.80
N ALA A 30 37.78 14.62 -12.63
CA ALA A 30 37.22 15.94 -12.42
C ALA A 30 36.39 16.40 -13.62
N CYS A 31 35.29 17.10 -13.37
CA CYS A 31 34.42 17.59 -14.44
C CYS A 31 34.97 18.91 -15.00
N PRO A 32 35.19 19.05 -16.32
CA PRO A 32 35.65 20.30 -16.91
C PRO A 32 34.58 21.42 -16.86
N PHE A 33 33.31 21.07 -16.62
CA PHE A 33 32.19 22.02 -16.58
C PHE A 33 31.92 22.59 -15.19
N CYS A 34 31.97 21.77 -14.14
CA CYS A 34 31.65 22.17 -12.77
C CYS A 34 32.81 21.99 -11.80
N GLY A 35 34.00 21.64 -12.29
CA GLY A 35 35.20 21.39 -11.50
C GLY A 35 35.18 20.05 -10.76
N GLY A 36 35.94 20.01 -9.67
CA GLY A 36 36.23 18.81 -8.89
C GLY A 36 37.73 18.69 -8.63
N ASP A 37 38.12 17.88 -7.65
CA ASP A 37 39.51 17.49 -7.46
C ASP A 37 39.85 16.27 -8.33
N GLN A 38 41.14 15.99 -8.49
CA GLN A 38 41.66 14.84 -9.23
C GLN A 38 41.23 13.48 -8.63
N ARG A 39 40.61 13.49 -7.44
CA ARG A 39 40.10 12.31 -6.74
C ARG A 39 38.60 12.07 -6.99
N SER A 40 37.91 13.01 -7.63
CA SER A 40 36.47 12.90 -7.82
C SER A 40 36.11 12.05 -9.05
N ASP A 41 35.52 10.89 -8.84
CA ASP A 41 34.97 10.02 -9.91
C ASP A 41 33.58 10.53 -10.37
N ARG A 42 33.46 11.84 -10.66
CA ARG A 42 32.17 12.49 -10.93
C ARG A 42 31.90 12.72 -12.42
N PHE A 43 32.94 12.79 -13.23
CA PHE A 43 32.85 12.99 -14.68
C PHE A 43 33.25 11.71 -15.38
N HIS A 44 32.29 11.07 -16.02
CA HIS A 44 32.46 9.81 -16.74
C HIS A 44 32.62 10.10 -18.23
N VAL A 45 33.62 9.49 -18.85
CA VAL A 45 33.88 9.53 -20.29
C VAL A 45 33.99 8.11 -20.80
N TRP A 46 33.16 7.75 -21.78
CA TRP A 46 33.26 6.48 -22.49
C TRP A 46 33.90 6.71 -23.84
N MET A 47 34.95 5.95 -24.15
CA MET A 47 35.71 6.06 -25.40
C MET A 47 35.55 4.85 -26.32
N GLN A 48 34.49 4.08 -26.13
CA GLN A 48 34.19 2.98 -27.03
C GLN A 48 33.92 3.53 -28.44
N PRO A 49 34.60 3.01 -29.49
CA PRO A 49 34.41 3.48 -30.86
C PRO A 49 32.93 3.49 -31.28
N GLY A 50 32.44 4.63 -31.75
CA GLY A 50 31.06 4.83 -32.19
C GLY A 50 30.03 5.09 -31.08
N HIS A 51 30.46 5.12 -29.82
CA HIS A 51 29.61 5.40 -28.64
C HIS A 51 30.26 6.40 -27.68
N GLU A 52 31.13 7.26 -28.20
CA GLU A 52 31.91 8.21 -27.41
C GLU A 52 30.99 9.27 -26.79
N ARG A 53 30.93 9.31 -25.46
CA ARG A 53 30.04 10.22 -24.71
C ARG A 53 30.62 10.57 -23.37
N PHE A 54 30.09 11.63 -22.77
CA PHE A 54 30.41 12.00 -21.40
C PHE A 54 29.15 12.23 -20.57
N TRP A 55 29.28 12.10 -19.26
CA TRP A 55 28.25 12.48 -18.28
C TRP A 55 28.89 12.89 -16.96
N CYS A 56 28.44 13.99 -16.39
CA CYS A 56 28.79 14.39 -15.03
C CYS A 56 27.65 14.09 -14.05
N ARG A 57 27.93 13.32 -13.00
CA ARG A 57 26.98 13.02 -11.93
C ARG A 57 26.57 14.26 -11.11
N ALA A 58 27.44 15.28 -11.04
CA ALA A 58 27.23 16.45 -10.19
C ALA A 58 26.43 17.58 -10.87
N CYS A 59 26.76 17.91 -12.13
CA CYS A 59 26.08 18.99 -12.86
C CYS A 59 25.17 18.50 -14.00
N ASP A 60 25.04 17.18 -14.17
CA ASP A 60 24.29 16.51 -15.24
C ASP A 60 24.71 16.88 -16.68
N ALA A 61 25.86 17.55 -16.86
CA ALA A 61 26.42 17.83 -18.18
C ALA A 61 26.67 16.49 -18.91
N LYS A 62 26.05 16.31 -20.07
CA LYS A 62 26.15 15.10 -20.89
C LYS A 62 26.08 15.41 -22.38
N GLY A 63 26.64 14.52 -23.19
CA GLY A 63 26.58 14.64 -24.64
C GLY A 63 27.57 13.70 -25.34
N PRO A 64 27.58 13.70 -26.68
CA PRO A 64 28.60 13.02 -27.45
C PRO A 64 29.97 13.65 -27.17
N LEU A 65 31.02 12.84 -27.13
CA LEU A 65 32.37 13.32 -26.82
C LEU A 65 32.85 14.35 -27.85
N THR A 66 32.44 14.21 -29.12
CA THR A 66 32.75 15.14 -30.21
C THR A 66 32.36 16.59 -29.89
N LYS A 67 31.26 16.82 -29.16
CA LYS A 67 30.85 18.16 -28.69
C LYS A 67 31.90 18.79 -27.78
N LEU A 68 32.56 17.97 -26.97
CA LEU A 68 33.57 18.37 -26.00
C LEU A 68 34.94 18.56 -26.66
N LEU A 69 35.23 17.82 -27.74
CA LEU A 69 36.50 17.91 -28.48
C LEU A 69 36.52 19.03 -29.54
N GLY A 70 35.37 19.49 -30.02
CA GLY A 70 35.25 20.52 -31.07
C GLY A 70 34.95 21.94 -30.58
N GLU A 71 34.50 22.13 -29.33
CA GLU A 71 34.25 23.45 -28.75
C GLU A 71 35.42 23.86 -27.83
N GLN A 72 35.89 25.11 -27.90
CA GLN A 72 36.76 25.66 -26.85
C GLN A 72 35.98 25.65 -25.53
N ILE A 73 36.24 24.65 -24.68
CA ILE A 73 35.71 24.59 -23.33
C ILE A 73 36.35 25.74 -22.57
N ARG A 74 35.68 26.90 -22.54
CA ARG A 74 35.99 27.92 -21.55
C ARG A 74 35.53 27.33 -20.23
N PRO A 75 36.43 26.96 -19.30
CA PRO A 75 36.00 26.58 -17.97
C PRO A 75 35.21 27.77 -17.45
N ARG A 76 33.90 27.60 -17.34
CA ARG A 76 33.11 28.54 -16.57
C ARG A 76 33.63 28.29 -15.17
N VAL A 77 34.55 29.13 -14.72
CA VAL A 77 34.95 29.21 -13.32
C VAL A 77 33.67 29.65 -12.62
N ALA A 78 32.79 28.69 -12.38
CA ALA A 78 31.75 28.85 -11.40
C ALA A 78 32.55 29.13 -10.13
N PRO A 79 32.42 30.33 -9.52
CA PRO A 79 33.04 30.56 -8.23
C PRO A 79 32.70 29.34 -7.36
N PRO A 80 33.67 28.77 -6.62
CA PRO A 80 33.43 27.59 -5.81
C PRO A 80 32.17 27.89 -5.01
N ARG A 81 31.05 27.25 -5.40
CA ARG A 81 29.79 27.44 -4.68
C ARG A 81 30.14 26.97 -3.28
N PRO A 82 30.10 27.83 -2.25
CA PRO A 82 30.28 27.35 -0.90
C PRO A 82 29.25 26.25 -0.75
N GLN A 83 29.71 25.00 -0.65
CA GLN A 83 28.86 23.88 -0.34
C GLN A 83 28.52 24.04 1.14
N GLN A 84 27.66 25.01 1.46
CA GLN A 84 26.83 24.92 2.64
C GLN A 84 25.94 23.72 2.38
N THR A 85 26.47 22.56 2.75
CA THR A 85 25.71 21.33 2.89
C THR A 85 24.82 21.58 4.09
N HIS A 86 23.67 22.21 3.86
CA HIS A 86 22.60 22.19 4.84
C HIS A 86 22.34 20.71 5.13
N ALA A 87 22.60 20.31 6.36
CA ALA A 87 22.33 18.95 6.80
C ALA A 87 20.83 18.73 6.59
N LEU A 88 20.48 17.85 5.66
CA LEU A 88 19.09 17.52 5.41
C LEU A 88 18.48 17.05 6.73
N ALA A 89 17.35 17.67 7.11
CA ALA A 89 16.60 17.28 8.29
C ALA A 89 16.30 15.78 8.20
N GLN A 90 16.78 15.02 9.17
CA GLN A 90 16.58 13.57 9.19
C GLN A 90 15.17 13.28 9.72
N PRO A 91 14.45 12.31 9.14
CA PRO A 91 13.17 11.89 9.69
C PRO A 91 13.32 11.36 11.12
N ASN A 92 12.36 11.71 11.98
CA ASN A 92 12.25 11.24 13.36
C ASN A 92 11.01 10.32 13.47
N PRO A 93 11.17 9.03 13.79
CA PRO A 93 10.05 8.10 13.94
C PRO A 93 8.97 8.57 14.93
N ALA A 94 9.35 9.32 15.97
CA ALA A 94 8.40 9.88 16.94
C ALA A 94 7.43 10.92 16.34
N HIS A 95 7.75 11.46 15.16
CA HIS A 95 6.93 12.46 14.47
C HIS A 95 6.10 11.84 13.33
N THR A 96 6.04 10.50 13.22
CA THR A 96 5.32 9.82 12.12
C THR A 96 3.87 10.29 11.97
N ASP A 97 3.14 10.46 13.06
CA ASP A 97 1.74 10.93 13.00
C ASP A 97 1.61 12.38 12.50
N ARG A 98 2.64 13.21 12.73
CA ARG A 98 2.73 14.58 12.18
C ARG A 98 3.00 14.53 10.68
N TYR A 99 3.89 13.65 10.24
CA TYR A 99 4.17 13.43 8.81
C TYR A 99 2.93 12.99 8.05
N ARG A 100 2.13 12.07 8.60
CA ARG A 100 0.87 11.61 8.00
C ARG A 100 -0.15 12.73 7.81
N GLN A 101 -0.24 13.67 8.75
CA GLN A 101 -1.11 14.84 8.61
C GLN A 101 -0.65 15.76 7.47
N ILE A 102 0.67 15.99 7.36
CA ILE A 102 1.26 16.74 6.23
C ILE A 102 0.96 16.04 4.90
N TYR A 103 1.17 14.72 4.83
CA TYR A 103 0.92 13.94 3.62
C TYR A 103 -0.55 13.97 3.21
N ALA A 104 -1.48 13.86 4.16
CA ALA A 104 -2.91 13.95 3.91
C ALA A 104 -3.30 15.32 3.35
N ALA A 105 -2.78 16.42 3.91
CA ALA A 105 -3.07 17.77 3.39
C ALA A 105 -2.57 17.95 1.96
N ILE A 106 -1.34 17.51 1.66
CA ILE A 106 -0.77 17.57 0.30
C ILE A 106 -1.58 16.70 -0.66
N ALA A 107 -1.96 15.49 -0.26
CA ALA A 107 -2.74 14.57 -1.10
C ALA A 107 -4.12 15.15 -1.46
N LEU A 108 -4.83 15.72 -0.47
CA LEU A 108 -6.14 16.35 -0.69
C LEU A 108 -6.04 17.58 -1.60
N TRP A 109 -5.02 18.42 -1.39
CA TRP A 109 -4.76 19.58 -2.25
C TRP A 109 -4.43 19.14 -3.68
N ALA A 110 -3.53 18.18 -3.85
CA ALA A 110 -3.13 17.67 -5.17
C ALA A 110 -4.29 16.98 -5.90
N HIS A 111 -5.18 16.31 -5.17
CA HIS A 111 -6.39 15.71 -5.74
C HIS A 111 -7.36 16.79 -6.24
N ALA A 112 -7.59 17.85 -5.46
CA ALA A 112 -8.40 18.98 -5.89
C ALA A 112 -7.83 19.63 -7.17
N LEU A 113 -6.52 19.81 -7.25
CA LEU A 113 -5.85 20.32 -8.45
C LEU A 113 -6.01 19.40 -9.67
N LEU A 114 -5.99 18.09 -9.46
CA LEU A 114 -6.17 17.12 -10.55
C LEU A 114 -7.57 17.22 -11.18
N LEU A 115 -8.58 17.51 -10.36
CA LEU A 115 -9.97 17.64 -10.80
C LEU A 115 -10.30 19.06 -11.31
N ASP A 116 -9.42 20.03 -11.11
CA ASP A 116 -9.61 21.40 -11.56
C ASP A 116 -9.56 21.46 -13.10
N ALA A 117 -10.60 22.05 -13.70
CA ALA A 117 -10.69 22.24 -15.15
C ALA A 117 -9.55 23.11 -15.71
N ALA A 118 -8.87 23.91 -14.88
CA ALA A 118 -7.67 24.64 -15.24
C ALA A 118 -6.44 23.74 -15.49
N ASN A 119 -6.47 22.49 -15.02
CA ASN A 119 -5.39 21.51 -15.21
C ASN A 119 -5.90 20.26 -15.94
N PRO A 120 -6.30 20.34 -17.23
CA PRO A 120 -6.95 19.21 -17.91
C PRO A 120 -5.98 18.09 -18.30
N GLU A 121 -4.70 18.40 -18.56
CA GLU A 121 -3.72 17.46 -19.10
C GLU A 121 -3.43 16.25 -18.19
N PRO A 122 -3.19 16.40 -16.87
CA PRO A 122 -2.87 15.27 -16.01
C PRO A 122 -4.05 14.31 -15.86
N LEU A 123 -5.28 14.83 -15.74
CA LEU A 123 -6.49 14.00 -15.68
C LEU A 123 -6.74 13.28 -17.00
N ALA A 124 -6.58 13.95 -18.14
CA ALA A 124 -6.67 13.33 -19.45
C ALA A 124 -5.63 12.21 -19.62
N TYR A 125 -4.40 12.42 -19.14
CA TYR A 125 -3.35 11.40 -19.14
C TYR A 125 -3.75 10.16 -18.34
N ILE A 126 -4.30 10.34 -17.12
CA ILE A 126 -4.74 9.22 -16.28
C ILE A 126 -5.92 8.48 -16.94
N ARG A 127 -6.91 9.20 -17.46
CA ARG A 127 -8.06 8.61 -18.16
C ARG A 127 -7.66 7.85 -19.42
N ALA A 128 -6.67 8.34 -20.17
CA ALA A 128 -6.12 7.65 -21.34
C ALA A 128 -5.47 6.29 -21.00
N ARG A 129 -5.10 6.07 -19.72
CA ARG A 129 -4.64 4.77 -19.21
C ARG A 129 -5.77 3.86 -18.74
N GLY A 130 -7.03 4.25 -18.92
CA GLY A 130 -8.21 3.44 -18.59
C GLY A 130 -8.70 3.56 -17.15
N PHE A 131 -8.28 4.59 -16.41
CA PHE A 131 -8.75 4.84 -15.05
C PHE A 131 -10.01 5.71 -15.04
N GLY A 132 -11.07 5.22 -14.39
CA GLY A 132 -12.32 5.95 -14.18
C GLY A 132 -12.27 6.88 -12.98
N ASP A 133 -13.25 7.78 -12.90
CA ASP A 133 -13.32 8.79 -11.83
C ASP A 133 -13.42 8.14 -10.43
N ASP A 134 -14.11 7.01 -10.31
CA ASP A 134 -14.17 6.25 -9.05
C ASP A 134 -12.79 5.76 -8.59
N ALA A 135 -11.95 5.24 -9.51
CA ALA A 135 -10.61 4.78 -9.17
C ALA A 135 -9.67 5.95 -8.85
N ILE A 136 -9.81 7.06 -9.58
CA ILE A 136 -9.07 8.32 -9.33
C ILE A 136 -9.40 8.88 -7.95
N GLY A 137 -10.69 9.00 -7.63
CA GLY A 137 -11.19 9.48 -6.35
C GLY A 137 -10.79 8.56 -5.21
N HIS A 138 -10.98 7.26 -5.40
CA HIS A 138 -10.67 6.28 -4.37
C HIS A 138 -9.17 6.23 -4.03
N ALA A 139 -8.29 6.19 -5.03
CA ALA A 139 -6.85 6.22 -4.79
C ALA A 139 -6.32 7.61 -4.39
N LEU A 140 -7.21 8.61 -4.33
CA LEU A 140 -6.90 10.03 -4.11
C LEU A 140 -5.73 10.49 -5.01
N LEU A 141 -5.75 10.08 -6.28
CA LEU A 141 -4.71 10.49 -7.21
C LEU A 141 -4.68 12.01 -7.32
N GLY A 142 -3.48 12.58 -7.38
CA GLY A 142 -3.32 14.03 -7.43
C GLY A 142 -2.31 14.48 -8.48
N VAL A 143 -2.27 15.78 -8.69
CA VAL A 143 -1.19 16.46 -9.40
C VAL A 143 -0.69 17.62 -8.55
N THR A 144 0.60 17.84 -8.53
CA THR A 144 1.21 19.01 -7.88
C THR A 144 1.60 20.06 -8.90
N LEU A 145 1.63 21.33 -8.47
CA LEU A 145 2.10 22.44 -9.31
C LEU A 145 3.62 22.37 -9.51
N ARG A 146 4.09 22.95 -10.62
CA ARG A 146 5.53 23.13 -10.87
C ARG A 146 6.17 24.20 -9.99
N ASP A 147 5.35 25.10 -9.44
CA ASP A 147 5.79 26.16 -8.56
C ASP A 147 6.33 25.59 -7.24
N PRO A 148 7.62 25.81 -6.93
CA PRO A 148 8.22 25.34 -5.68
C PRO A 148 7.63 26.01 -4.42
N GLN A 149 6.90 27.13 -4.52
CA GLN A 149 6.30 27.79 -3.37
C GLN A 149 4.90 27.28 -3.01
N ALA A 150 4.24 26.55 -3.92
CA ALA A 150 2.87 26.08 -3.73
C ALA A 150 2.66 25.20 -2.48
N ILE A 151 3.57 24.25 -2.21
CA ILE A 151 3.47 23.38 -1.02
C ILE A 151 3.83 24.14 0.27
N PRO A 152 4.93 24.93 0.35
CA PRO A 152 5.17 25.80 1.50
C PRO A 152 3.98 26.70 1.85
N GLU A 153 3.36 27.34 0.86
CA GLU A 153 2.18 28.21 1.06
C GLU A 153 0.97 27.44 1.56
N LEU A 154 0.70 26.26 0.98
CA LEU A 154 -0.32 25.33 1.47
C LEU A 154 -0.11 25.01 2.95
N LEU A 155 1.10 24.60 3.33
CA LEU A 155 1.39 24.19 4.70
C LEU A 155 1.35 25.36 5.69
N ARG A 156 1.82 26.55 5.31
CA ARG A 156 1.67 27.77 6.14
C ARG A 156 0.21 28.09 6.41
N ARG A 157 -0.67 27.90 5.42
CA ARG A 157 -2.09 28.22 5.52
C ARG A 157 -2.87 27.17 6.30
N GLU A 158 -2.68 25.89 5.99
CA GLU A 158 -3.52 24.81 6.50
C GLU A 158 -2.95 24.14 7.76
N LEU A 159 -1.61 24.10 7.91
CA LEU A 159 -0.92 23.35 8.96
C LEU A 159 0.32 24.11 9.50
N PRO A 160 0.17 25.36 9.97
CA PRO A 160 1.33 26.17 10.40
C PRO A 160 2.15 25.50 11.51
N ASP A 161 1.49 24.81 12.44
CA ASP A 161 2.14 24.11 13.57
C ASP A 161 2.97 22.89 13.15
N LEU A 162 2.72 22.34 11.96
CA LEU A 162 3.43 21.18 11.41
C LEU A 162 4.49 21.58 10.38
N LEU A 163 4.57 22.86 9.99
CA LEU A 163 5.57 23.34 9.05
C LEU A 163 7.03 23.01 9.47
N PRO A 164 7.43 23.07 10.75
CA PRO A 164 8.77 22.69 11.19
C PRO A 164 9.14 21.23 10.91
N ASP A 165 8.15 20.34 10.80
CA ASP A 165 8.34 18.92 10.53
C ASP A 165 8.42 18.58 9.03
N ALA A 166 8.08 19.54 8.16
CA ALA A 166 7.88 19.29 6.74
C ALA A 166 9.18 18.95 5.97
N GLU A 167 10.33 19.47 6.41
CA GLU A 167 11.64 19.09 5.86
C GLU A 167 11.99 17.64 6.25
N ALA A 168 11.81 17.28 7.53
CA ALA A 168 12.04 15.92 8.02
C ALA A 168 11.06 14.90 7.44
N ALA A 169 9.82 15.33 7.12
CA ALA A 169 8.84 14.55 6.38
C ALA A 169 9.23 14.34 4.90
N GLY A 170 10.26 15.04 4.40
CA GLY A 170 10.77 14.96 3.04
C GLY A 170 9.94 15.74 2.00
N VAL A 171 9.00 16.59 2.42
CA VAL A 171 8.13 17.32 1.48
C VAL A 171 8.63 18.73 1.16
N LEU A 172 9.42 19.33 2.06
CA LEU A 172 10.09 20.62 1.85
C LEU A 172 11.60 20.48 1.90
N VAL A 173 12.29 21.43 1.28
CA VAL A 173 13.73 21.66 1.40
C VAL A 173 14.01 23.15 1.47
N ARG A 174 15.10 23.53 2.13
CA ARG A 174 15.63 24.89 2.05
C ARG A 174 16.50 25.05 0.80
N ASP A 175 16.29 26.16 0.11
CA ASP A 175 17.16 26.57 -0.98
C ASP A 175 18.42 27.29 -0.45
N TYR A 176 19.25 27.81 -1.37
CA TYR A 176 20.48 28.52 -1.01
C TYR A 176 20.25 29.86 -0.30
N ALA A 177 19.03 30.39 -0.32
CA ALA A 177 18.63 31.59 0.40
C ALA A 177 17.96 31.26 1.75
N ASP A 178 18.09 30.01 2.22
CA ASP A 178 17.43 29.46 3.41
C ASP A 178 15.90 29.54 3.35
N GLN A 179 15.33 29.69 2.15
CA GLN A 179 13.88 29.75 1.96
C GLN A 179 13.31 28.35 1.77
N LEU A 180 12.19 28.08 2.45
CA LEU A 180 11.46 26.83 2.26
C LEU A 180 10.89 26.77 0.84
N SER A 181 11.09 25.63 0.20
CA SER A 181 10.58 25.27 -1.11
C SER A 181 10.11 23.82 -1.10
N ALA A 182 9.16 23.48 -1.97
CA ALA A 182 8.74 22.10 -2.20
C ALA A 182 9.95 21.25 -2.62
N HIS A 183 10.04 20.03 -2.09
CA HIS A 183 11.07 19.10 -2.54
C HIS A 183 10.91 18.86 -4.06
N PRO A 184 11.99 18.84 -4.87
CA PRO A 184 11.89 18.73 -6.34
C PRO A 184 11.13 17.49 -6.85
N ASN A 185 11.05 16.43 -6.06
CA ASN A 185 10.27 15.23 -6.38
C ASN A 185 8.75 15.45 -6.31
N LEU A 186 8.28 16.58 -5.78
CA LEU A 186 6.89 16.98 -5.65
C LEU A 186 6.50 18.15 -6.57
N CYS A 187 7.37 18.61 -7.47
CA CYS A 187 7.05 19.74 -8.36
C CYS A 187 6.58 19.25 -9.74
N GLY A 188 5.32 19.51 -10.10
CA GLY A 188 4.79 19.22 -11.44
C GLY A 188 4.62 17.73 -11.75
N VAL A 189 4.21 16.93 -10.78
CA VAL A 189 4.18 15.47 -10.87
C VAL A 189 2.80 14.92 -10.54
N LEU A 190 2.50 13.71 -11.04
CA LEU A 190 1.40 12.92 -10.51
C LEU A 190 1.77 12.41 -9.12
N LEU A 191 0.81 12.43 -8.22
CA LEU A 191 0.92 12.02 -6.83
C LEU A 191 0.10 10.75 -6.58
N PHE A 192 0.71 9.77 -5.95
CA PHE A 192 0.12 8.51 -5.50
C PHE A 192 0.23 8.43 -3.99
N PRO A 193 -0.84 8.78 -3.25
CA PRO A 193 -0.89 8.60 -1.81
C PRO A 193 -0.94 7.12 -1.46
N TYR A 194 -0.16 6.70 -0.47
CA TYR A 194 -0.21 5.34 0.07
C TYR A 194 -1.10 5.36 1.31
N PHE A 195 -2.05 4.43 1.42
CA PHE A 195 -3.00 4.38 2.52
C PHE A 195 -2.77 3.17 3.42
N ALA A 196 -2.81 3.38 4.73
CA ALA A 196 -2.89 2.31 5.72
C ALA A 196 -3.75 2.75 6.91
N GLY A 197 -4.73 1.95 7.30
CA GLY A 197 -5.63 2.26 8.41
C GLY A 197 -6.47 3.53 8.19
N GLY A 198 -6.73 3.90 6.93
CA GLY A 198 -7.47 5.09 6.54
C GLY A 198 -6.65 6.38 6.58
N GLN A 199 -5.34 6.28 6.81
CA GLN A 199 -4.42 7.42 6.83
C GLN A 199 -3.50 7.39 5.61
N VAL A 200 -3.10 8.57 5.12
CA VAL A 200 -2.03 8.68 4.14
C VAL A 200 -0.69 8.49 4.85
N VAL A 201 0.03 7.43 4.52
CA VAL A 201 1.27 7.02 5.21
C VAL A 201 2.56 7.30 4.42
N ASP A 202 2.45 7.52 3.12
CA ASP A 202 3.56 7.97 2.28
C ASP A 202 3.02 8.64 1.01
N LEU A 203 3.90 9.34 0.30
CA LEU A 203 3.62 9.93 -1.00
C LEU A 203 4.63 9.43 -2.02
N ARG A 204 4.15 8.86 -3.12
CA ARG A 204 4.98 8.47 -4.27
C ARG A 204 4.63 9.36 -5.45
N THR A 205 5.63 9.71 -6.25
CA THR A 205 5.40 10.61 -7.38
C THR A 205 5.83 9.99 -8.70
N ARG A 206 5.21 10.46 -9.77
CA ARG A 206 5.55 10.06 -11.14
C ARG A 206 5.58 11.31 -12.02
N PHE A 207 6.59 11.42 -12.86
CA PHE A 207 6.55 12.44 -13.91
C PHE A 207 5.37 12.20 -14.84
N PHE A 208 4.89 13.24 -15.50
CA PHE A 208 3.98 13.12 -16.64
C PHE A 208 4.26 14.27 -17.62
N PRO A 209 4.11 14.04 -18.94
CA PRO A 209 3.84 12.75 -19.59
C PRO A 209 5.04 11.78 -19.56
N ASP A 210 6.21 12.24 -19.10
CA ASP A 210 7.44 11.46 -19.06
C ASP A 210 7.37 10.21 -18.17
N LYS A 211 8.33 9.31 -18.35
CA LYS A 211 8.45 8.09 -17.54
C LYS A 211 9.37 8.33 -16.34
N GLY A 212 9.03 7.70 -15.22
CA GLY A 212 9.87 7.66 -14.03
C GLY A 212 9.08 7.93 -12.76
N TYR A 213 9.39 7.16 -11.73
CA TYR A 213 8.84 7.35 -10.39
C TYR A 213 9.92 7.89 -9.46
N ARG A 214 9.49 8.67 -8.47
CA ARG A 214 10.34 9.12 -7.39
C ARG A 214 9.66 8.90 -6.06
N SER A 215 10.48 8.77 -5.04
CA SER A 215 10.06 8.68 -3.64
C SER A 215 10.51 9.96 -2.94
N LEU A 216 9.86 10.29 -1.82
CA LEU A 216 10.38 11.35 -0.95
C LEU A 216 11.79 10.98 -0.44
N PRO A 217 12.65 11.96 -0.12
CA PRO A 217 13.97 11.73 0.45
C PRO A 217 13.90 11.20 1.89
N GLY A 218 14.95 10.52 2.33
CA GLY A 218 14.98 9.81 3.61
C GLY A 218 14.60 8.34 3.47
N GLY A 219 14.91 7.53 4.49
CA GLY A 219 14.57 6.11 4.49
C GLY A 219 13.08 5.88 4.77
N TYR A 220 12.52 4.83 4.16
CA TYR A 220 11.10 4.49 4.28
C TYR A 220 10.68 4.21 5.72
N ALA A 221 11.52 3.52 6.48
CA ALA A 221 11.20 3.14 7.86
C ALA A 221 11.16 4.36 8.78
N GLU A 222 12.11 5.27 8.60
CA GLU A 222 12.30 6.47 9.41
C GLU A 222 11.17 7.49 9.20
N ARG A 223 10.56 7.51 8.00
CA ARG A 223 9.35 8.32 7.72
C ARG A 223 8.04 7.62 8.08
N GLY A 224 8.07 6.34 8.49
CA GLY A 224 6.85 5.55 8.72
C GLY A 224 6.13 5.09 7.44
N ALA A 225 6.81 5.15 6.29
CA ALA A 225 6.34 4.67 4.99
C ALA A 225 6.51 3.14 4.88
N LEU A 226 5.81 2.41 5.75
CA LEU A 226 5.98 0.97 5.95
C LEU A 226 5.09 0.11 5.05
N PHE A 227 4.03 0.67 4.50
CA PHE A 227 2.97 -0.08 3.80
C PHE A 227 3.10 0.10 2.29
N PRO A 228 2.79 -0.93 1.47
CA PRO A 228 2.74 -0.80 0.01
C PRO A 228 1.53 0.01 -0.44
N PHE A 229 1.55 0.48 -1.69
CA PHE A 229 0.37 1.05 -2.32
C PHE A 229 -0.73 -0.01 -2.45
N GLY A 230 -1.97 0.37 -2.19
CA GLY A 230 -3.13 -0.53 -2.21
C GLY A 230 -3.37 -1.31 -0.92
N TRP A 231 -2.61 -1.07 0.15
CA TRP A 231 -2.72 -1.81 1.42
C TRP A 231 -4.13 -1.80 2.03
N ASP A 232 -4.80 -0.65 2.00
CA ASP A 232 -6.17 -0.51 2.50
C ASP A 232 -7.24 -1.06 1.54
N SER A 233 -6.86 -1.49 0.33
CA SER A 233 -7.75 -2.04 -0.69
C SER A 233 -7.74 -3.57 -0.74
N LEU A 234 -7.14 -4.23 0.26
CA LEU A 234 -7.05 -5.69 0.32
C LEU A 234 -8.34 -6.38 0.79
N ASP A 235 -9.24 -5.62 1.43
CA ASP A 235 -10.43 -6.14 2.11
C ASP A 235 -10.07 -7.38 2.97
N ASP A 236 -10.95 -8.39 3.03
CA ASP A 236 -10.71 -9.67 3.71
C ASP A 236 -10.17 -10.75 2.75
N SER A 237 -9.49 -10.34 1.67
CA SER A 237 -9.02 -11.28 0.66
C SER A 237 -7.87 -12.15 1.19
N ASP A 238 -8.02 -13.47 1.04
CA ASP A 238 -6.97 -14.44 1.38
C ASP A 238 -5.84 -14.49 0.34
N THR A 239 -6.01 -13.82 -0.79
CA THR A 239 -5.12 -13.86 -1.93
C THR A 239 -4.88 -12.44 -2.43
N VAL A 240 -3.63 -12.08 -2.74
CA VAL A 240 -3.30 -10.75 -3.25
C VAL A 240 -2.35 -10.83 -4.43
N ILE A 241 -2.45 -9.89 -5.36
CA ILE A 241 -1.47 -9.71 -6.44
C ILE A 241 -0.44 -8.68 -5.99
N LEU A 242 0.86 -8.99 -6.15
CA LEU A 242 1.94 -8.04 -5.89
C LEU A 242 2.58 -7.60 -7.22
N THR A 243 2.62 -6.29 -7.44
CA THR A 243 3.17 -5.61 -8.61
C THR A 243 4.29 -4.64 -8.22
N GLU A 244 5.06 -4.17 -9.19
CA GLU A 244 6.21 -3.28 -9.01
C GLU A 244 5.92 -1.80 -9.29
N GLY A 245 4.66 -1.42 -9.53
CA GLY A 245 4.28 -0.03 -9.82
C GLY A 245 2.80 0.28 -9.61
N GLU A 246 2.49 1.52 -9.21
CA GLU A 246 1.17 1.91 -8.69
C GLU A 246 0.08 1.84 -9.75
N PHE A 247 0.34 2.23 -11.00
CA PHE A 247 -0.66 2.12 -12.05
C PHE A 247 -1.13 0.68 -12.29
N LYS A 248 -0.24 -0.31 -12.15
CA LYS A 248 -0.58 -1.73 -12.32
C LYS A 248 -1.48 -2.19 -11.19
N ALA A 249 -1.09 -1.92 -9.95
CA ALA A 249 -1.92 -2.22 -8.78
C ALA A 249 -3.27 -1.49 -8.84
N LEU A 250 -3.30 -0.23 -9.29
CA LEU A 250 -4.53 0.53 -9.45
C LEU A 250 -5.45 -0.08 -10.51
N ALA A 251 -4.91 -0.53 -11.65
CA ALA A 251 -5.72 -1.12 -12.72
C ALA A 251 -6.36 -2.44 -12.28
N VAL A 252 -5.60 -3.28 -11.57
CA VAL A 252 -6.10 -4.51 -10.97
C VAL A 252 -7.14 -4.21 -9.88
N THR A 253 -6.87 -3.24 -9.01
CA THR A 253 -7.79 -2.85 -7.92
C THR A 253 -9.10 -2.27 -8.46
N GLN A 254 -9.06 -1.45 -9.51
CA GLN A 254 -10.24 -0.94 -10.21
C GLN A 254 -11.09 -2.09 -10.75
N ALA A 255 -10.46 -3.07 -11.41
CA ALA A 255 -11.17 -4.21 -11.96
C ALA A 255 -11.72 -5.16 -10.88
N TYR A 256 -10.99 -5.34 -9.77
CA TYR A 256 -11.45 -6.09 -8.58
C TYR A 256 -12.72 -5.49 -7.99
N ARG A 257 -12.74 -4.17 -7.76
CA ARG A 257 -13.89 -3.46 -7.18
C ARG A 257 -15.10 -3.42 -8.09
N ALA A 258 -14.88 -3.42 -9.40
CA ALA A 258 -15.94 -3.57 -10.37
C ALA A 258 -16.47 -5.02 -10.48
N GLY A 259 -16.03 -5.95 -9.62
CA GLY A 259 -16.42 -7.36 -9.62
C GLY A 259 -15.86 -8.16 -10.80
N ARG A 260 -14.90 -7.60 -11.56
CA ARG A 260 -14.36 -8.22 -12.79
C ARG A 260 -13.12 -9.07 -12.53
N LEU A 261 -12.43 -8.82 -11.42
CA LEU A 261 -11.37 -9.66 -10.89
C LEU A 261 -11.75 -10.11 -9.48
N ARG A 262 -11.20 -11.24 -9.03
CA ARG A 262 -11.44 -11.80 -7.69
C ARG A 262 -10.38 -11.45 -6.66
N VAL A 263 -9.27 -10.85 -7.11
CA VAL A 263 -8.06 -10.67 -6.31
C VAL A 263 -7.62 -9.20 -6.36
N PRO A 264 -7.46 -8.53 -5.20
CA PRO A 264 -6.94 -7.17 -5.13
C PRO A 264 -5.42 -7.13 -5.40
N ALA A 265 -4.86 -5.93 -5.57
CA ALA A 265 -3.43 -5.77 -5.82
C ALA A 265 -2.73 -4.75 -4.92
N LEU A 266 -1.45 -5.04 -4.69
CA LEU A 266 -0.48 -4.18 -4.04
C LEU A 266 0.59 -3.75 -5.05
N ALA A 267 1.18 -2.58 -4.82
CA ALA A 267 2.42 -2.18 -5.48
C ALA A 267 3.51 -1.82 -4.48
N HIS A 268 4.71 -2.34 -4.73
CA HIS A 268 5.90 -1.92 -4.01
C HIS A 268 6.68 -0.86 -4.79
N PRO A 269 7.40 0.05 -4.11
CA PRO A 269 8.08 1.15 -4.77
C PRO A 269 9.35 0.68 -5.49
N GLY A 270 9.19 0.22 -6.73
CA GLY A 270 10.28 -0.16 -7.62
C GLY A 270 10.75 -1.61 -7.48
N LEU A 271 11.32 -2.15 -8.55
CA LEU A 271 11.45 -3.59 -8.78
C LEU A 271 12.24 -4.36 -7.70
N SER A 272 13.29 -3.76 -7.12
CA SER A 272 14.20 -4.45 -6.19
C SER A 272 13.83 -4.31 -4.71
N TYR A 273 12.72 -3.64 -4.39
CA TYR A 273 12.34 -3.33 -3.03
C TYR A 273 11.15 -4.20 -2.60
N ILE A 274 11.38 -5.03 -1.58
CA ILE A 274 10.34 -5.70 -0.79
C ILE A 274 10.82 -5.66 0.66
N ARG A 275 9.92 -5.36 1.60
CA ARG A 275 10.28 -5.38 3.02
C ARG A 275 10.12 -6.78 3.60
N ASP A 276 11.01 -7.13 4.52
CA ASP A 276 11.00 -8.45 5.15
C ASP A 276 9.79 -8.65 6.09
N ASP A 277 9.27 -7.56 6.67
CA ASP A 277 8.12 -7.59 7.58
C ASP A 277 6.76 -7.74 6.88
N TRP A 278 6.67 -7.49 5.57
CA TRP A 278 5.41 -7.54 4.84
C TRP A 278 4.77 -8.91 4.84
N ALA A 279 5.55 -9.99 4.79
CA ALA A 279 4.99 -11.34 4.81
C ALA A 279 4.22 -11.60 6.11
N ALA A 280 4.81 -11.24 7.25
CA ALA A 280 4.17 -11.37 8.56
C ALA A 280 2.93 -10.48 8.67
N GLN A 281 3.01 -9.24 8.17
CA GLN A 281 1.87 -8.31 8.16
C GLN A 281 0.72 -8.81 7.27
N LEU A 282 1.02 -9.38 6.10
CA LEU A 282 0.02 -9.99 5.20
C LEU A 282 -0.65 -11.19 5.87
N LEU A 283 0.12 -12.08 6.49
CA LEU A 283 -0.42 -13.22 7.24
C LEU A 283 -1.33 -12.78 8.39
N ALA A 284 -0.95 -11.70 9.11
CA ALA A 284 -1.77 -11.12 10.18
C ALA A 284 -3.10 -10.53 9.66
N ARG A 285 -3.14 -10.10 8.40
CA ARG A 285 -4.37 -9.68 7.71
C ARG A 285 -5.19 -10.84 7.11
N GLY A 286 -4.77 -12.09 7.31
CA GLY A 286 -5.46 -13.26 6.77
C GLY A 286 -5.05 -13.65 5.35
N VAL A 287 -4.13 -12.91 4.71
CA VAL A 287 -3.60 -13.27 3.40
C VAL A 287 -2.79 -14.56 3.52
N ARG A 288 -3.13 -15.54 2.69
CA ARG A 288 -2.46 -16.85 2.58
C ARG A 288 -1.68 -16.99 1.30
N THR A 289 -2.12 -16.35 0.22
CA THR A 289 -1.53 -16.49 -1.11
C THR A 289 -1.09 -15.15 -1.68
N VAL A 290 0.13 -15.08 -2.21
CA VAL A 290 0.62 -13.94 -2.99
C VAL A 290 0.90 -14.36 -4.43
N ILE A 291 0.34 -13.64 -5.38
CA ILE A 291 0.58 -13.80 -6.82
C ILE A 291 1.53 -12.70 -7.28
N LEU A 292 2.76 -13.05 -7.62
CA LEU A 292 3.74 -12.10 -8.16
C LEU A 292 3.45 -11.87 -9.64
N ALA A 293 3.08 -10.64 -9.99
CA ALA A 293 2.69 -10.27 -11.35
C ALA A 293 3.53 -9.07 -11.83
N TYR A 294 4.84 -9.29 -11.93
CA TYR A 294 5.77 -8.31 -12.49
C TYR A 294 5.75 -8.33 -14.01
N ASP A 295 6.20 -7.24 -14.64
CA ASP A 295 6.20 -7.12 -16.09
C ASP A 295 6.83 -8.33 -16.78
N SER A 296 6.21 -8.72 -17.89
CA SER A 296 6.82 -9.66 -18.81
C SER A 296 7.73 -8.89 -19.76
N ALA A 297 8.95 -9.37 -19.94
CA ALA A 297 9.90 -8.80 -20.89
C ALA A 297 10.66 -9.94 -21.58
N LEU A 298 11.16 -9.67 -22.78
CA LEU A 298 12.07 -10.59 -23.45
C LEU A 298 13.33 -10.78 -22.61
N ARG A 299 13.78 -12.03 -22.54
CA ARG A 299 15.02 -12.41 -21.86
C ARG A 299 16.22 -11.78 -22.58
N PRO A 300 17.07 -11.01 -21.90
CA PRO A 300 18.24 -10.42 -22.55
C PRO A 300 19.28 -11.50 -22.86
N VAL A 301 20.05 -11.27 -23.93
CA VAL A 301 21.24 -12.07 -24.26
C VAL A 301 22.46 -11.25 -23.91
N LYS A 302 23.31 -11.77 -23.02
CA LYS A 302 24.56 -11.13 -22.62
C LYS A 302 25.71 -12.09 -22.88
N ASP A 303 26.67 -11.66 -23.68
CA ASP A 303 27.85 -12.46 -24.03
C ASP A 303 27.48 -13.82 -24.65
N GLY A 304 26.45 -13.83 -25.52
CA GLY A 304 25.93 -15.03 -26.17
C GLY A 304 25.09 -15.94 -25.28
N VAL A 305 24.94 -15.61 -23.99
CA VAL A 305 24.18 -16.41 -23.03
C VAL A 305 22.84 -15.74 -22.74
N LEU A 306 21.75 -16.47 -22.93
CA LEU A 306 20.41 -16.03 -22.53
C LEU A 306 20.37 -15.88 -21.01
N GLN A 307 19.81 -14.77 -20.51
CA GLN A 307 19.65 -14.49 -19.09
C GLN A 307 18.17 -14.32 -18.75
N LEU A 308 17.81 -14.51 -17.47
CA LEU A 308 16.48 -14.15 -16.99
C LEU A 308 16.27 -12.65 -17.12
N ALA A 309 15.06 -12.23 -17.44
CA ALA A 309 14.71 -10.82 -17.34
C ALA A 309 14.86 -10.34 -15.88
N PRO A 310 15.16 -9.06 -15.62
CA PRO A 310 15.19 -8.52 -14.27
C PRO A 310 13.94 -8.85 -13.47
N GLU A 311 12.77 -8.76 -14.08
CA GLU A 311 11.48 -9.04 -13.48
C GLU A 311 11.33 -10.51 -13.07
N GLU A 312 11.76 -11.45 -13.92
CA GLU A 312 11.78 -12.88 -13.55
C GLU A 312 12.70 -13.14 -12.36
N THR A 313 13.89 -12.53 -12.36
CA THR A 313 14.87 -12.67 -11.28
C THR A 313 14.29 -12.18 -9.95
N TRP A 314 13.63 -11.02 -9.96
CA TRP A 314 13.02 -10.45 -8.75
C TRP A 314 11.74 -11.18 -8.34
N SER A 315 10.91 -11.67 -9.26
CA SER A 315 9.79 -12.57 -8.91
C SER A 315 10.28 -13.78 -8.13
N MET A 316 11.39 -14.41 -8.53
CA MET A 316 11.90 -15.57 -7.81
C MET A 316 12.50 -15.22 -6.45
N ARG A 317 13.24 -14.10 -6.35
CA ARG A 317 13.83 -13.67 -5.07
C ARG A 317 12.78 -13.24 -4.06
N HIS A 318 11.83 -12.42 -4.49
CA HIS A 318 10.73 -11.97 -3.63
C HIS A 318 9.81 -13.14 -3.29
N GLY A 319 9.53 -14.02 -4.25
CA GLY A 319 8.74 -15.22 -4.02
C GLY A 319 9.35 -16.14 -2.98
N GLN A 320 10.65 -16.39 -3.05
CA GLN A 320 11.32 -17.22 -2.06
C GLN A 320 11.22 -16.61 -0.66
N ARG A 321 11.47 -15.29 -0.52
CA ARG A 321 11.34 -14.60 0.77
C ARG A 321 9.93 -14.69 1.36
N LEU A 322 8.90 -14.50 0.53
CA LEU A 322 7.50 -14.62 0.95
C LEU A 322 7.14 -16.06 1.35
N GLN A 323 7.63 -17.04 0.59
CA GLN A 323 7.41 -18.46 0.87
C GLN A 323 8.11 -18.91 2.15
N ASP A 324 9.35 -18.47 2.37
CA ASP A 324 10.13 -18.74 3.60
C ASP A 324 9.43 -18.17 4.84
N ALA A 325 8.68 -17.08 4.68
CA ALA A 325 7.88 -16.46 5.73
C ALA A 325 6.47 -17.10 5.90
N GLY A 326 6.15 -18.15 5.15
CA GLY A 326 4.92 -18.95 5.34
C GLY A 326 3.75 -18.63 4.40
N LEU A 327 3.94 -17.79 3.38
CA LEU A 327 2.92 -17.52 2.36
C LEU A 327 2.98 -18.55 1.22
N ALA A 328 1.83 -18.93 0.68
CA ALA A 328 1.78 -19.61 -0.62
C ALA A 328 2.10 -18.59 -1.73
N VAL A 329 3.03 -18.92 -2.62
CA VAL A 329 3.44 -17.99 -3.70
C VAL A 329 3.15 -18.58 -5.07
N ARG A 330 2.58 -17.75 -5.94
CA ARG A 330 2.34 -18.03 -7.35
C ARG A 330 3.02 -16.97 -8.22
N VAL A 331 3.35 -17.30 -9.46
CA VAL A 331 3.98 -16.37 -10.40
C VAL A 331 3.10 -16.25 -11.64
N LEU A 332 2.61 -15.04 -11.91
CA LEU A 332 1.85 -14.69 -13.10
C LEU A 332 2.79 -14.04 -14.12
N ARG A 333 2.82 -14.58 -15.33
CA ARG A 333 3.53 -13.98 -16.47
C ARG A 333 2.52 -13.61 -17.54
N LEU A 334 2.54 -12.36 -17.97
CA LEU A 334 1.75 -11.92 -19.12
C LEU A 334 2.35 -12.49 -20.41
N PRO A 335 1.54 -12.97 -21.35
CA PRO A 335 2.05 -13.32 -22.66
C PRO A 335 2.54 -12.08 -23.41
N LEU A 336 3.59 -12.22 -24.22
CA LEU A 336 4.04 -11.19 -25.15
C LEU A 336 3.44 -11.49 -26.53
N ALA A 337 2.80 -10.52 -27.16
CA ALA A 337 2.35 -10.68 -28.54
C ALA A 337 3.56 -10.72 -29.50
N PRO A 338 3.41 -11.25 -30.73
CA PRO A 338 4.48 -11.24 -31.72
C PRO A 338 5.05 -9.82 -31.94
N GLY A 339 6.36 -9.66 -31.72
CA GLY A 339 7.05 -8.38 -31.87
C GLY A 339 7.08 -7.50 -30.60
N GLU A 340 6.31 -7.84 -29.56
CA GLU A 340 6.36 -7.11 -28.30
C GLU A 340 7.61 -7.48 -27.49
N THR A 341 8.26 -6.46 -26.94
CA THR A 341 9.44 -6.63 -26.09
C THR A 341 9.10 -6.65 -24.61
N LYS A 342 7.92 -6.13 -24.25
CA LYS A 342 7.44 -5.97 -22.89
C LYS A 342 5.91 -5.93 -22.83
N ALA A 343 5.34 -6.49 -21.77
CA ALA A 343 3.94 -6.35 -21.40
C ALA A 343 3.82 -5.97 -19.91
N ASP A 344 3.02 -4.95 -19.63
CA ASP A 344 2.63 -4.53 -18.28
C ASP A 344 1.14 -4.77 -18.03
N LEU A 345 0.77 -4.88 -16.75
CA LEU A 345 -0.59 -5.29 -16.34
C LEU A 345 -1.67 -4.30 -16.77
N ASP A 346 -1.41 -3.01 -16.64
CA ASP A 346 -2.41 -2.00 -16.94
C ASP A 346 -2.67 -1.87 -18.46
N ALA A 347 -1.64 -1.92 -19.31
CA ALA A 347 -1.85 -2.00 -20.75
C ALA A 347 -2.51 -3.32 -21.15
N PHE A 348 -2.16 -4.44 -20.50
CA PHE A 348 -2.76 -5.74 -20.78
C PHE A 348 -4.27 -5.76 -20.48
N ILE A 349 -4.70 -5.19 -19.34
CA ILE A 349 -6.14 -5.07 -19.01
C ILE A 349 -6.85 -4.20 -20.04
N LEU A 350 -6.24 -3.10 -20.47
CA LEU A 350 -6.82 -2.20 -21.46
C LEU A 350 -6.98 -2.87 -22.83
N ALA A 351 -5.97 -3.65 -23.26
CA ALA A 351 -5.95 -4.31 -24.56
C ALA A 351 -6.78 -5.60 -24.62
N HIS A 352 -6.83 -6.38 -23.55
CA HIS A 352 -7.41 -7.74 -23.55
C HIS A 352 -8.57 -7.95 -22.57
N GLY A 353 -8.86 -6.96 -21.73
CA GLY A 353 -9.93 -7.00 -20.74
C GLY A 353 -9.61 -7.81 -19.48
N SER A 354 -10.38 -7.56 -18.42
CA SER A 354 -10.19 -8.17 -17.10
C SER A 354 -10.43 -9.69 -17.09
N ALA A 355 -11.37 -10.21 -17.90
CA ALA A 355 -11.65 -11.64 -17.96
C ALA A 355 -10.44 -12.47 -18.40
N ARG A 356 -9.66 -11.95 -19.36
CA ARG A 356 -8.43 -12.60 -19.81
C ARG A 356 -7.36 -12.61 -18.71
N LEU A 357 -7.23 -11.51 -17.96
CA LEU A 357 -6.33 -11.46 -16.82
C LEU A 357 -6.78 -12.40 -15.70
N GLN A 358 -8.09 -12.49 -15.41
CA GLN A 358 -8.61 -13.43 -14.40
C GLN A 358 -8.24 -14.87 -14.74
N HIS A 359 -8.35 -15.28 -16.01
CA HIS A 359 -7.89 -16.60 -16.43
C HIS A 359 -6.39 -16.84 -16.15
N LEU A 360 -5.54 -15.84 -16.36
CA LEU A 360 -4.11 -15.93 -16.03
C LEU A 360 -3.86 -15.98 -14.52
N ILE A 361 -4.67 -15.27 -13.73
CA ILE A 361 -4.65 -15.32 -12.25
C ILE A 361 -5.02 -16.73 -11.78
N ASP A 362 -6.09 -17.30 -12.32
CA ASP A 362 -6.59 -18.63 -11.93
C ASP A 362 -5.60 -19.74 -12.30
N THR A 363 -4.88 -19.58 -13.41
CA THR A 363 -3.92 -20.57 -13.93
C THR A 363 -2.46 -20.31 -13.57
N ALA A 364 -2.16 -19.24 -12.82
CA ALA A 364 -0.79 -18.90 -12.44
C ALA A 364 -0.12 -20.07 -11.67
N PRO A 365 1.04 -20.58 -12.12
CA PRO A 365 1.74 -21.66 -11.44
C PRO A 365 2.21 -21.25 -10.04
N THR A 366 2.36 -22.24 -9.13
CA THR A 366 3.09 -22.02 -7.87
C THR A 366 4.55 -21.64 -8.14
N LEU A 367 5.21 -21.00 -7.19
CA LEU A 367 6.62 -20.62 -7.33
C LEU A 367 7.50 -21.82 -7.69
N ASP A 368 7.33 -22.96 -7.01
CA ASP A 368 8.08 -24.18 -7.29
C ASP A 368 7.83 -24.74 -8.70
N ALA A 369 6.58 -24.67 -9.18
CA ALA A 369 6.24 -25.08 -10.54
C ALA A 369 6.88 -24.14 -11.58
N TYR A 370 6.84 -22.83 -11.32
CA TYR A 370 7.47 -21.82 -12.18
C TYR A 370 9.00 -21.98 -12.20
N GLN A 371 9.66 -22.14 -11.04
CA GLN A 371 11.11 -22.37 -10.99
C GLN A 371 11.52 -23.65 -11.73
N ARG A 372 10.71 -24.71 -11.69
CA ARG A 372 10.98 -25.97 -12.41
C ARG A 372 10.79 -25.84 -13.92
N SER A 373 9.95 -24.93 -14.40
CA SER A 373 9.78 -24.68 -15.84
C SER A 373 10.98 -23.93 -16.44
N LEU A 374 11.83 -23.31 -15.62
CA LEU A 374 13.01 -22.59 -16.07
C LEU A 374 14.23 -23.52 -16.27
N PRO A 375 14.95 -23.38 -17.42
CA PRO A 375 16.23 -24.05 -17.64
C PRO A 375 17.20 -23.88 -16.47
N ARG A 376 17.89 -24.97 -16.09
CA ARG A 376 18.87 -24.96 -14.97
C ARG A 376 19.99 -23.94 -15.19
N SER A 377 20.42 -23.73 -16.44
CA SER A 377 21.43 -22.73 -16.81
C SER A 377 21.01 -21.32 -16.45
N LEU A 378 19.75 -20.95 -16.73
CA LEU A 378 19.19 -19.64 -16.40
C LEU A 378 19.14 -19.39 -14.89
N ARG A 379 18.67 -20.39 -14.13
CA ARG A 379 18.60 -20.29 -12.65
C ARG A 379 19.98 -20.15 -12.02
N THR A 380 20.95 -20.91 -12.53
CA THR A 380 22.35 -20.84 -12.08
C THR A 380 22.96 -19.48 -12.37
N ALA A 381 22.76 -18.95 -13.59
CA ALA A 381 23.25 -17.63 -13.99
C ALA A 381 22.67 -16.50 -13.13
N ALA A 382 21.41 -16.62 -12.68
CA ALA A 382 20.76 -15.66 -11.79
C ALA A 382 21.09 -15.84 -10.29
N LYS A 383 21.92 -16.84 -9.94
CA LYS A 383 22.31 -17.18 -8.57
C LYS A 383 21.09 -17.46 -7.66
N LEU A 384 20.12 -18.21 -8.18
CA LEU A 384 18.93 -18.58 -7.42
C LEU A 384 19.17 -19.90 -6.68
N THR A 385 18.71 -19.98 -5.44
CA THR A 385 18.77 -21.22 -4.64
C THR A 385 17.99 -22.31 -5.37
N LEU A 386 18.64 -23.45 -5.62
CA LEU A 386 17.98 -24.58 -6.26
C LEU A 386 17.21 -25.38 -5.19
N PRO A 387 15.92 -25.69 -5.39
CA PRO A 387 15.19 -26.53 -4.45
C PRO A 387 15.91 -27.88 -4.31
N ASN A 388 16.14 -28.30 -3.06
CA ASN A 388 16.84 -29.53 -2.75
C ASN A 388 16.02 -30.73 -3.27
N PRO A 389 16.52 -31.54 -4.20
CA PRO A 389 15.68 -32.45 -5.00
C PRO A 389 15.10 -33.66 -4.25
N TYR A 390 15.28 -33.79 -2.93
CA TYR A 390 14.81 -34.96 -2.16
C TYR A 390 14.20 -34.58 -0.80
N PRO A 391 12.90 -34.87 -0.54
CA PRO A 391 12.31 -34.73 0.79
C PRO A 391 12.72 -35.90 1.68
N THR A 392 13.45 -35.65 2.78
CA THR A 392 14.04 -36.72 3.58
C THR A 392 13.12 -37.35 4.64
N ARG A 393 11.83 -36.97 4.80
CA ARG A 393 10.82 -37.67 5.65
C ARG A 393 9.38 -37.12 5.51
N ARG A 394 8.34 -37.99 5.49
CA ARG A 394 6.89 -37.63 5.57
C ARG A 394 6.33 -37.85 6.98
N ALA A 395 5.37 -37.03 7.41
CA ALA A 395 4.69 -37.12 8.73
C ALA A 395 3.39 -37.98 8.70
N ARG A 396 2.95 -38.50 9.87
CA ARG A 396 1.85 -39.49 10.04
C ARG A 396 0.51 -38.88 10.56
N PRO A 397 -0.68 -39.42 10.21
CA PRO A 397 -2.00 -38.85 10.58
C PRO A 397 -2.59 -39.37 11.91
N ARG A 398 -3.56 -38.65 12.50
CA ARG A 398 -4.22 -38.92 13.81
C ARG A 398 -5.76 -38.93 13.73
N ARG A 399 -6.44 -39.65 14.65
CA ARG A 399 -7.90 -39.95 14.63
C ARG A 399 -8.61 -39.49 15.92
N LEU A 400 -9.88 -39.09 15.82
CA LEU A 400 -10.75 -38.63 16.93
C LEU A 400 -11.99 -39.53 17.10
N ALA A 401 -12.58 -39.57 18.30
CA ALA A 401 -13.70 -40.45 18.68
C ALA A 401 -14.97 -39.68 19.11
N PRO A 402 -16.19 -40.25 18.96
CA PRO A 402 -17.45 -39.56 19.26
C PRO A 402 -18.18 -40.06 20.52
N VAL A 403 -19.13 -39.25 21.02
CA VAL A 403 -19.97 -39.48 22.21
C VAL A 403 -21.45 -39.28 21.83
N THR A 404 -22.36 -39.99 22.52
CA THR A 404 -23.83 -39.86 22.34
C THR A 404 -24.52 -39.55 23.69
N PRO A 405 -25.56 -38.69 23.74
CA PRO A 405 -26.28 -38.34 24.98
C PRO A 405 -27.76 -38.82 25.04
N GLN A 406 -28.39 -38.69 26.21
CA GLN A 406 -29.82 -38.96 26.53
C GLN A 406 -30.37 -37.96 27.61
N PRO A 407 -31.68 -37.95 28.01
CA PRO A 407 -32.53 -36.75 28.11
C PRO A 407 -32.96 -36.35 29.55
N ALA A 408 -33.66 -35.20 29.66
CA ALA A 408 -33.97 -34.43 30.88
C ALA A 408 -35.50 -34.16 31.05
N ALA A 409 -36.08 -33.65 32.16
CA ALA A 409 -35.77 -33.62 33.60
C ALA A 409 -36.91 -32.83 34.38
N PRO A 410 -36.96 -32.90 35.74
CA PRO A 410 -38.00 -32.37 36.65
C PRO A 410 -37.71 -30.92 37.19
N PRO A 411 -37.95 -30.50 38.47
CA PRO A 411 -38.16 -29.08 38.84
C PRO A 411 -36.94 -28.19 38.71
N THR A 412 -37.14 -26.99 38.13
CA THR A 412 -36.06 -26.17 37.62
C THR A 412 -35.26 -25.41 38.69
N SER A 413 -34.19 -26.04 39.19
CA SER A 413 -33.02 -25.46 39.86
C SER A 413 -32.50 -24.18 39.18
N LEU A 414 -31.57 -23.47 39.83
CA LEU A 414 -30.88 -22.32 39.22
C LEU A 414 -30.27 -22.70 37.86
N GLU A 415 -29.70 -23.89 37.75
CA GLU A 415 -29.16 -24.43 36.51
C GLU A 415 -30.26 -24.63 35.46
N GLU A 416 -31.40 -25.19 35.84
CA GLU A 416 -32.52 -25.36 34.93
C GLU A 416 -33.21 -24.03 34.56
N THR A 417 -33.16 -23.01 35.43
CA THR A 417 -33.58 -21.64 35.09
C THR A 417 -32.64 -21.03 34.05
N ARG A 418 -31.32 -21.22 34.20
CA ARG A 418 -30.32 -20.82 33.21
C ARG A 418 -30.55 -21.52 31.87
N ALA A 419 -30.81 -22.83 31.90
CA ALA A 419 -31.17 -23.62 30.73
C ALA A 419 -32.48 -23.16 30.10
N THR A 420 -33.45 -22.73 30.91
CA THR A 420 -34.72 -22.17 30.44
C THR A 420 -34.52 -20.84 29.72
N ILE A 421 -33.70 -19.93 30.27
CA ILE A 421 -33.37 -18.65 29.60
C ILE A 421 -32.69 -18.91 28.26
N THR A 422 -31.71 -19.83 28.27
CA THR A 422 -30.98 -20.26 27.06
C THR A 422 -31.97 -20.76 25.99
N THR A 423 -32.88 -21.66 26.38
CA THR A 423 -33.92 -22.22 25.51
C THR A 423 -34.88 -21.14 24.99
N LEU A 424 -35.32 -20.21 25.85
CA LEU A 424 -36.23 -19.13 25.46
C LEU A 424 -35.59 -18.19 24.45
N VAL A 425 -34.33 -17.81 24.67
CA VAL A 425 -33.56 -16.97 23.74
C VAL A 425 -33.37 -17.67 22.41
N GLN A 426 -32.96 -18.94 22.41
CA GLN A 426 -32.81 -19.72 21.19
C GLN A 426 -34.14 -19.81 20.43
N ASN A 427 -35.22 -20.16 21.12
CA ASN A 427 -36.54 -20.32 20.51
C ASN A 427 -37.08 -19.01 19.92
N HIS A 428 -36.89 -17.89 20.62
CA HIS A 428 -37.31 -16.58 20.13
C HIS A 428 -36.47 -16.11 18.96
N ALA A 429 -35.16 -16.31 18.98
CA ALA A 429 -34.28 -16.00 17.85
C ALA A 429 -34.63 -16.86 16.61
N THR A 430 -35.04 -18.11 16.82
CA THR A 430 -35.38 -19.06 15.75
C THR A 430 -36.76 -18.78 15.13
N ASN A 431 -37.79 -18.65 15.97
CA ASN A 431 -39.20 -18.68 15.54
C ASN A 431 -40.04 -17.53 16.11
N GLY A 432 -39.47 -16.68 16.96
CA GLY A 432 -40.21 -15.64 17.66
C GLY A 432 -40.63 -14.49 16.74
N GLN A 433 -41.76 -13.85 17.06
CA GLN A 433 -42.15 -12.56 16.50
C GLN A 433 -42.21 -11.52 17.63
N GLY A 434 -41.80 -10.28 17.34
CA GLY A 434 -41.81 -9.18 18.32
C GLY A 434 -40.68 -9.29 19.36
N PHE A 435 -40.95 -8.87 20.59
CA PHE A 435 -39.95 -8.72 21.65
C PHE A 435 -40.02 -9.85 22.68
N LEU A 436 -38.87 -10.46 22.99
CA LEU A 436 -38.68 -11.27 24.19
C LEU A 436 -38.12 -10.40 25.31
N ILE A 437 -38.88 -10.26 26.39
CA ILE A 437 -38.45 -9.53 27.59
C ILE A 437 -38.03 -10.55 28.65
N LEU A 438 -36.74 -10.55 29.00
CA LEU A 438 -36.18 -11.41 30.04
C LEU A 438 -36.09 -10.67 31.37
N ALA A 439 -37.06 -10.91 32.25
CA ALA A 439 -37.06 -10.40 33.62
C ALA A 439 -36.74 -11.55 34.60
N HIS A 440 -35.52 -11.55 35.14
CA HIS A 440 -35.09 -12.52 36.15
C HIS A 440 -34.38 -11.83 37.32
N ALA A 441 -34.37 -12.49 38.48
CA ALA A 441 -33.73 -12.00 39.68
C ALA A 441 -32.23 -11.73 39.47
N PRO A 442 -31.63 -10.78 40.20
CA PRO A 442 -30.18 -10.57 40.19
C PRO A 442 -29.41 -11.87 40.45
N GLY A 443 -28.27 -12.08 39.78
CA GLY A 443 -27.38 -13.23 40.01
C GLY A 443 -27.67 -14.49 39.17
N VAL A 444 -28.78 -14.54 38.42
CA VAL A 444 -29.07 -15.68 37.52
C VAL A 444 -28.16 -15.75 36.28
N GLY A 445 -27.40 -14.70 35.99
CA GLY A 445 -26.48 -14.63 34.85
C GLY A 445 -27.18 -14.35 33.51
N LYS A 446 -28.08 -13.35 33.46
CA LYS A 446 -28.89 -13.02 32.27
C LYS A 446 -28.04 -12.88 31.00
N GLY A 447 -27.00 -12.03 31.04
CA GLY A 447 -26.07 -11.85 29.92
C GLY A 447 -25.51 -13.19 29.44
N HIS A 448 -24.88 -13.95 30.35
CA HIS A 448 -24.32 -15.27 30.05
C HIS A 448 -25.34 -16.24 29.41
N ASN A 449 -26.54 -16.38 29.98
CA ASN A 449 -27.53 -17.31 29.44
C ASN A 449 -28.12 -16.83 28.09
N THR A 450 -28.21 -15.51 27.88
CA THR A 450 -28.55 -14.95 26.57
C THR A 450 -27.45 -15.26 25.55
N THR A 451 -26.17 -15.13 25.93
CA THR A 451 -25.03 -15.55 25.10
C THR A 451 -25.12 -17.03 24.73
N GLU A 452 -25.39 -17.91 25.70
CA GLU A 452 -25.55 -19.35 25.47
C GLU A 452 -26.71 -19.66 24.51
N GLY A 453 -27.86 -19.00 24.69
CA GLY A 453 -29.05 -19.20 23.85
C GLY A 453 -28.81 -18.74 22.40
N LEU A 454 -28.14 -17.60 22.22
CA LEU A 454 -27.77 -17.12 20.89
C LEU A 454 -26.73 -18.03 20.23
N ARG A 455 -25.78 -18.57 21.00
CA ARG A 455 -24.82 -19.55 20.47
C ARG A 455 -25.53 -20.81 19.95
N ALA A 456 -26.54 -21.28 20.69
CA ALA A 456 -27.36 -22.41 20.26
C ALA A 456 -28.19 -22.08 19.01
N PHE A 457 -28.69 -20.85 18.88
CA PHE A 457 -29.37 -20.36 17.67
C PHE A 457 -28.43 -20.30 16.45
N LEU A 458 -27.24 -19.72 16.61
CA LEU A 458 -26.22 -19.64 15.55
C LEU A 458 -25.79 -21.02 15.04
N GLN A 459 -25.79 -22.03 15.92
CA GLN A 459 -25.48 -23.41 15.54
C GLN A 459 -26.59 -24.07 14.70
N SER A 460 -27.85 -23.68 14.90
CA SER A 460 -29.00 -24.26 14.20
C SER A 460 -29.45 -23.47 12.96
N HIS A 461 -28.96 -22.25 12.78
CA HIS A 461 -29.32 -21.38 11.67
C HIS A 461 -28.09 -21.06 10.84
N PRO A 462 -27.92 -21.69 9.66
CA PRO A 462 -26.79 -21.41 8.79
C PRO A 462 -26.78 -19.96 8.28
N GLU A 463 -27.93 -19.28 8.30
CA GLU A 463 -28.07 -17.87 7.92
C GLU A 463 -28.89 -17.12 9.00
N PRO A 464 -28.30 -16.85 10.18
CA PRO A 464 -29.02 -16.28 11.32
C PRO A 464 -29.29 -14.76 11.19
N GLY A 465 -28.79 -14.14 10.12
CA GLY A 465 -28.62 -12.69 10.06
C GLY A 465 -27.59 -12.20 11.08
N GLN A 466 -27.41 -10.88 11.15
CA GLN A 466 -26.48 -10.26 12.07
C GLN A 466 -27.05 -10.19 13.50
N ILE A 467 -26.26 -10.60 14.50
CA ILE A 467 -26.57 -10.30 15.90
C ILE A 467 -26.02 -8.93 16.25
N VAL A 468 -26.89 -8.08 16.80
CA VAL A 468 -26.54 -6.76 17.29
C VAL A 468 -26.78 -6.71 18.79
N TRP A 469 -25.70 -6.61 19.55
CA TRP A 469 -25.75 -6.43 20.99
C TRP A 469 -25.50 -4.97 21.35
N THR A 470 -26.34 -4.42 22.21
CA THR A 470 -26.13 -3.07 22.75
C THR A 470 -26.21 -3.02 24.24
N ALA A 471 -25.39 -2.15 24.83
CA ALA A 471 -25.38 -1.92 26.26
C ALA A 471 -25.01 -0.47 26.58
N PRO A 472 -25.28 0.02 27.81
CA PRO A 472 -24.94 1.39 28.21
C PRO A 472 -23.44 1.65 28.23
N ARG A 473 -22.63 0.62 28.55
CA ARG A 473 -21.18 0.71 28.71
C ARG A 473 -20.45 -0.32 27.85
N LYS A 474 -19.24 0.03 27.40
CA LYS A 474 -18.45 -0.77 26.45
C LYS A 474 -17.70 -1.96 27.07
N ASP A 475 -17.43 -1.89 28.36
CA ASP A 475 -16.73 -2.92 29.14
C ASP A 475 -17.56 -4.21 29.29
N GLN A 476 -18.88 -4.13 29.14
CA GLN A 476 -19.80 -5.27 29.16
C GLN A 476 -19.61 -6.26 27.99
N LEU A 477 -18.81 -5.92 26.97
CA LEU A 477 -18.42 -6.86 25.92
C LEU A 477 -17.71 -8.10 26.49
N HIS A 478 -16.96 -7.95 27.57
CA HIS A 478 -16.21 -9.05 28.19
C HIS A 478 -17.12 -10.12 28.82
N ASP A 479 -18.36 -9.77 29.10
CA ASP A 479 -19.35 -10.68 29.67
C ASP A 479 -20.01 -11.58 28.61
N GLN A 480 -19.81 -11.28 27.31
CA GLN A 480 -20.43 -11.97 26.18
C GLN A 480 -19.53 -13.04 25.57
N GLN A 481 -18.88 -13.84 26.42
CA GLN A 481 -17.91 -14.84 25.99
C GLN A 481 -18.54 -15.90 25.08
N GLY A 482 -17.90 -16.15 23.93
CA GLY A 482 -18.35 -17.16 22.97
C GLY A 482 -19.32 -16.65 21.90
N LEU A 483 -19.61 -15.36 21.85
CA LEU A 483 -20.10 -14.68 20.64
C LEU A 483 -18.94 -13.89 20.03
N SER A 484 -18.79 -13.96 18.71
CA SER A 484 -17.76 -13.23 17.98
C SER A 484 -18.22 -11.81 17.67
N LEU A 485 -18.46 -11.01 18.71
CA LEU A 485 -18.95 -9.64 18.58
C LEU A 485 -17.81 -8.66 18.27
N ILE A 486 -17.94 -7.88 17.21
CA ILE A 486 -17.03 -6.78 16.88
C ILE A 486 -17.49 -5.50 17.58
N PRO A 487 -16.66 -4.86 18.43
CA PRO A 487 -17.02 -3.59 19.06
C PRO A 487 -17.06 -2.45 18.04
N LEU A 488 -18.18 -1.72 18.01
CA LEU A 488 -18.34 -0.48 17.26
C LEU A 488 -17.92 0.72 18.10
N TYR A 489 -17.10 1.56 17.51
CA TYR A 489 -16.57 2.79 18.07
C TYR A 489 -17.28 3.99 17.44
N GLY A 490 -17.76 4.90 18.29
CA GLY A 490 -18.20 6.23 17.86
C GLY A 490 -17.09 7.02 17.14
N ARG A 491 -17.48 8.12 16.49
CA ARG A 491 -16.53 9.00 15.77
C ARG A 491 -15.53 9.63 16.74
N ASN A 492 -14.25 9.54 16.41
CA ASN A 492 -13.14 10.17 17.14
C ASN A 492 -12.00 10.56 16.18
N GLY A 493 -10.98 11.25 16.67
CA GLY A 493 -9.84 11.70 15.84
C GLY A 493 -9.03 10.57 15.22
N GLY A 494 -9.07 9.36 15.80
CA GLY A 494 -8.38 8.19 15.27
C GLY A 494 -9.12 7.48 14.13
N ASN A 495 -10.45 7.61 14.04
CA ASN A 495 -11.24 6.90 13.02
C ASN A 495 -12.02 7.81 12.06
N CYS A 496 -11.98 9.14 12.24
CA CYS A 496 -12.65 10.10 11.38
C CYS A 496 -11.78 11.35 11.16
N PRO A 497 -11.17 11.51 9.96
CA PRO A 497 -10.33 12.67 9.64
C PRO A 497 -11.08 14.02 9.69
N ARG A 498 -12.42 13.99 9.61
CA ARG A 498 -13.29 15.18 9.68
C ARG A 498 -14.13 15.20 10.96
N VAL A 499 -13.62 14.64 12.07
CA VAL A 499 -14.37 14.51 13.32
C VAL A 499 -14.90 15.85 13.84
N ALA A 500 -14.12 16.93 13.79
CA ALA A 500 -14.54 18.24 14.26
C ALA A 500 -15.76 18.78 13.47
N LEU A 501 -15.73 18.64 12.14
CA LEU A 501 -16.85 19.03 11.28
C LEU A 501 -18.06 18.13 11.48
N ALA A 502 -17.84 16.81 11.64
CA ALA A 502 -18.90 15.86 11.94
C ALA A 502 -19.60 16.19 13.27
N GLN A 503 -18.84 16.49 14.32
CA GLN A 503 -19.36 16.90 15.63
C GLN A 503 -20.12 18.22 15.55
N ALA A 504 -19.59 19.21 14.83
CA ALA A 504 -20.26 20.49 14.63
C ALA A 504 -21.60 20.35 13.88
N LEU A 505 -21.69 19.44 12.90
CA LEU A 505 -22.94 19.14 12.20
C LEU A 505 -23.93 18.41 13.12
N ALA A 506 -23.46 17.39 13.85
CA ALA A 506 -24.29 16.63 14.78
C ALA A 506 -24.86 17.51 15.90
N ALA A 507 -24.05 18.40 16.48
CA ALA A 507 -24.48 19.35 17.52
C ALA A 507 -25.57 20.32 17.04
N LYS A 508 -25.63 20.57 15.72
CA LYS A 508 -26.67 21.38 15.07
C LYS A 508 -27.87 20.56 14.59
N GLY A 509 -27.91 19.25 14.89
CA GLY A 509 -28.98 18.35 14.48
C GLY A 509 -28.92 17.91 13.01
N TYR A 510 -27.85 18.21 12.28
CA TYR A 510 -27.73 17.77 10.89
C TYR A 510 -27.30 16.30 10.79
N PRO A 511 -27.87 15.52 9.85
CA PRO A 511 -27.47 14.13 9.64
C PRO A 511 -26.07 14.05 9.01
N VAL A 512 -25.08 13.65 9.82
CA VAL A 512 -23.65 13.66 9.42
C VAL A 512 -23.35 12.80 8.18
N LEU A 513 -24.02 11.64 8.03
CA LEU A 513 -23.78 10.72 6.92
C LEU A 513 -24.12 11.36 5.56
N PRO A 514 -25.37 11.79 5.30
CA PRO A 514 -25.72 12.42 4.02
C PRO A 514 -25.16 13.85 3.86
N SER A 515 -24.99 14.62 4.95
CA SER A 515 -24.54 16.02 4.85
C SER A 515 -23.03 16.16 4.65
N LEU A 516 -22.23 15.27 5.24
CA LEU A 516 -20.76 15.33 5.18
C LEU A 516 -20.15 14.13 4.48
N CYS A 517 -20.47 12.91 4.94
CA CYS A 517 -19.72 11.73 4.52
C CYS A 517 -19.93 11.42 3.04
N GLN A 518 -21.18 11.23 2.61
CA GLN A 518 -21.52 10.82 1.24
C GLN A 518 -21.27 11.92 0.20
N ARG A 519 -21.38 13.20 0.60
CA ARG A 519 -21.36 14.33 -0.35
C ARG A 519 -20.05 15.11 -0.40
N ARG A 520 -19.29 15.14 0.69
CA ARG A 520 -18.22 16.14 0.89
C ARG A 520 -16.93 15.57 1.49
N CYS A 521 -16.91 14.29 1.86
CA CYS A 521 -15.74 13.68 2.47
C CYS A 521 -14.98 12.89 1.39
N PRO A 522 -13.84 13.40 0.89
CA PRO A 522 -13.04 12.66 -0.11
C PRO A 522 -12.42 11.37 0.46
N LEU A 523 -12.44 11.21 1.79
CA LEU A 523 -11.94 10.02 2.48
C LEU A 523 -13.07 9.07 2.92
N VAL A 524 -14.28 9.22 2.37
CA VAL A 524 -15.45 8.42 2.80
C VAL A 524 -15.21 6.91 2.66
N ASP A 525 -14.59 6.47 1.57
CA ASP A 525 -14.29 5.06 1.31
C ASP A 525 -13.18 4.50 2.20
N HIS A 526 -12.31 5.38 2.72
CA HIS A 526 -11.20 5.02 3.63
C HIS A 526 -11.54 5.29 5.09
N CYS A 527 -12.76 5.74 5.37
CA CYS A 527 -13.17 6.19 6.68
C CYS A 527 -13.25 5.00 7.63
N ALA A 528 -12.27 4.86 8.53
CA ALA A 528 -12.26 3.80 9.53
C ALA A 528 -13.52 3.78 10.41
N TYR A 529 -14.19 4.92 10.62
CA TYR A 529 -15.51 4.96 11.25
C TYR A 529 -16.58 4.23 10.41
N LEU A 530 -16.69 4.53 9.11
CA LEU A 530 -17.74 3.92 8.27
C LEU A 530 -17.46 2.45 7.96
N ARG A 531 -16.19 2.07 7.81
CA ARG A 531 -15.79 0.67 7.56
C ARG A 531 -16.26 -0.30 8.65
N GLN A 532 -16.39 0.17 9.89
CA GLN A 532 -16.93 -0.65 10.99
C GLN A 532 -18.36 -1.14 10.72
N PHE A 533 -19.12 -0.43 9.87
CA PHE A 533 -20.49 -0.80 9.50
C PHE A 533 -20.57 -1.62 8.20
N GLY A 534 -19.46 -1.81 7.49
CA GLY A 534 -19.41 -2.58 6.23
C GLY A 534 -19.12 -4.07 6.41
N VAL A 535 -18.72 -4.51 7.60
CA VAL A 535 -18.40 -5.91 7.88
C VAL A 535 -19.66 -6.67 8.27
N GLU A 536 -20.02 -7.71 7.53
CA GLU A 536 -21.05 -8.68 7.93
C GLU A 536 -20.53 -9.56 9.07
N ALA A 537 -20.68 -9.09 10.29
CA ALA A 537 -20.30 -9.80 11.50
C ALA A 537 -21.19 -9.37 12.65
N ASP A 538 -21.33 -10.19 13.68
CA ASP A 538 -22.05 -9.78 14.88
C ASP A 538 -21.37 -8.58 15.54
N ARG A 539 -22.16 -7.64 16.08
CA ARG A 539 -21.67 -6.35 16.55
C ARG A 539 -22.05 -6.08 17.98
N PHE A 540 -21.14 -5.42 18.69
CA PHE A 540 -21.41 -4.82 19.99
C PHE A 540 -21.33 -3.30 19.88
N ALA A 541 -22.34 -2.57 20.29
CA ALA A 541 -22.35 -1.11 20.24
C ALA A 541 -22.85 -0.49 21.53
N ALA A 542 -22.32 0.68 21.87
CA ALA A 542 -22.93 1.50 22.93
C ALA A 542 -24.32 1.95 22.48
N GLN A 543 -25.31 1.95 23.39
CA GLN A 543 -26.72 2.23 23.05
C GLN A 543 -26.93 3.57 22.32
N GLN A 544 -26.09 4.58 22.56
CA GLN A 544 -26.16 5.87 21.87
C GLN A 544 -25.95 5.75 20.35
N LEU A 545 -25.28 4.69 19.88
CA LEU A 545 -25.10 4.44 18.44
C LEU A 545 -26.39 3.96 17.76
N LEU A 546 -27.32 3.31 18.48
CA LEU A 546 -28.62 2.92 17.92
C LEU A 546 -29.43 4.14 17.46
N LEU A 547 -29.39 5.21 18.24
CA LEU A 547 -30.15 6.44 17.94
C LEU A 547 -29.51 7.26 16.81
N ALA A 548 -28.18 7.15 16.67
CA ALA A 548 -27.43 7.94 15.69
C ALA A 548 -27.40 7.32 14.29
N THR A 549 -27.80 6.06 14.14
CA THR A 549 -27.58 5.28 12.91
C THR A 549 -28.65 4.21 12.68
N GLY A 550 -28.87 3.78 11.44
CA GLY A 550 -29.88 2.77 11.08
C GLY A 550 -29.34 1.35 10.83
N TRP A 551 -28.05 1.08 11.06
CA TRP A 551 -27.41 -0.19 10.68
C TRP A 551 -27.99 -1.42 11.39
N TRP A 552 -28.63 -1.23 12.54
CA TRP A 552 -29.23 -2.31 13.33
C TRP A 552 -30.61 -2.73 12.80
N GLN A 553 -31.20 -1.99 11.86
CA GLN A 553 -32.53 -2.29 11.31
C GLN A 553 -32.56 -3.59 10.50
N GLU A 554 -31.40 -4.00 9.98
CA GLU A 554 -31.22 -5.24 9.21
C GLU A 554 -30.75 -6.40 10.08
N ALA A 555 -30.62 -6.20 11.40
CA ALA A 555 -30.21 -7.25 12.32
C ALA A 555 -31.22 -8.40 12.33
N GLY A 556 -30.71 -9.64 12.25
CA GLY A 556 -31.54 -10.83 12.48
C GLY A 556 -31.95 -10.92 13.94
N VAL A 557 -31.07 -10.48 14.86
CA VAL A 557 -31.34 -10.42 16.30
C VAL A 557 -30.78 -9.13 16.88
N LEU A 558 -31.61 -8.36 17.58
CA LEU A 558 -31.19 -7.19 18.37
C LEU A 558 -31.34 -7.48 19.87
N VAL A 559 -30.22 -7.41 20.60
CA VAL A 559 -30.18 -7.50 22.06
C VAL A 559 -29.95 -6.11 22.64
N MET A 560 -30.84 -5.70 23.53
CA MET A 560 -30.75 -4.45 24.27
C MET A 560 -30.56 -4.77 25.75
N ASP A 561 -29.32 -4.70 26.22
CA ASP A 561 -29.00 -4.91 27.62
C ASP A 561 -29.22 -3.63 28.42
N GLU A 562 -29.76 -3.77 29.63
CA GLU A 562 -30.09 -2.66 30.55
C GLU A 562 -30.88 -1.52 29.90
N PHE A 563 -31.90 -1.85 29.09
CA PHE A 563 -32.77 -0.86 28.47
C PHE A 563 -33.64 -0.13 29.52
N ALA A 564 -33.43 1.19 29.65
CA ALA A 564 -34.39 2.10 30.28
C ALA A 564 -35.28 2.71 29.18
N PRO A 565 -36.59 2.40 29.16
CA PRO A 565 -37.51 2.85 28.11
C PRO A 565 -37.66 4.37 28.02
#